data_AF-A0AAW2CPA8-F1
#
_entry.id   AF-A0AAW2CPA8-F1
#
_cell.length_a   1.000
_cell.length_b   1.000
_cell.length_c   1.000
_cell.angle_alpha   90.00
_cell.angle_beta   90.00
_cell.angle_gamma   90.00
#
_symmetry.space_group_name_H-M   'P 1'
#
loop_
_entity.id
_entity.type
_entity.pdbx_description
1 polymer ?
#
loop_
_entity_poly.entity_id
_entity_poly.type
_entity_poly.pdbx_seq_one_letter_code
_entity_poly.pdbx_strand_id
1 'polypeptide(L)'
;MEQQHQHSKRKRKPVFVFGNYKNYYGYRQKSFAAEAFLELILILGGVLVLEPQPWKSYENNRLVSETTAMNYRSILFRPAKFQEILLDKIGFRKVEDITSHLSGSKAGFNRPILVFHK
;
A
#
# COMPACT_ATOMS: atom_id res chain seq x y z
N MET A 1 -16.85 43.11 -23.94
CA MET A 1 -17.32 42.92 -22.55
C MET A 1 -16.91 41.52 -22.12
N GLU A 2 -15.90 41.42 -21.25
CA GLU A 2 -15.26 40.17 -20.79
C GLU A 2 -16.19 39.32 -19.92
N GLN A 3 -16.23 38.01 -20.19
CA GLN A 3 -16.89 37.02 -19.35
C GLN A 3 -15.90 36.46 -18.33
N GLN A 4 -16.14 36.74 -17.05
CA GLN A 4 -15.34 36.26 -15.92
C GLN A 4 -15.67 34.78 -15.63
N HIS A 5 -14.74 33.87 -15.95
CA HIS A 5 -14.81 32.48 -15.51
C HIS A 5 -14.37 32.38 -14.03
N GLN A 6 -15.32 32.08 -13.13
CA GLN A 6 -15.03 31.77 -11.73
C GLN A 6 -14.33 30.41 -11.62
N HIS A 7 -13.01 30.45 -11.39
CA HIS A 7 -12.22 29.25 -11.13
C HIS A 7 -12.44 28.81 -9.67
N SER A 8 -13.19 27.72 -9.47
CA SER A 8 -13.40 27.12 -8.15
C SER A 8 -12.06 26.66 -7.54
N LYS A 9 -11.60 27.36 -6.50
CA LYS A 9 -10.39 27.00 -5.73
C LYS A 9 -10.64 25.70 -4.98
N ARG A 10 -10.24 24.56 -5.56
CA ARG A 10 -10.22 23.26 -4.87
C ARG A 10 -9.38 23.36 -3.58
N LYS A 11 -10.02 23.21 -2.42
CA LYS A 11 -9.34 23.11 -1.12
C LYS A 11 -8.30 21.98 -1.20
N ARG A 12 -7.03 22.30 -0.90
CA ARG A 12 -5.94 21.32 -0.89
C ARG A 12 -6.22 20.31 0.22
N LYS A 13 -6.41 19.04 -0.17
CA LYS A 13 -6.58 17.94 0.78
C LYS A 13 -5.27 17.75 1.55
N PRO A 14 -5.29 17.50 2.86
CA PRO A 14 -4.08 17.18 3.60
C PRO A 14 -3.41 15.95 2.96
N VAL A 15 -2.16 16.12 2.52
CA VAL A 15 -1.37 15.08 1.88
C VAL A 15 -0.65 14.33 3.00
N PHE A 16 -1.11 13.11 3.27
CA PHE A 16 -0.52 12.27 4.29
C PHE A 16 0.65 11.48 3.70
N VAL A 17 1.85 11.94 4.05
CA VAL A 17 3.16 11.61 3.47
C VAL A 17 3.51 10.10 3.43
N PHE A 18 2.80 9.26 4.18
CA PHE A 18 3.09 7.82 4.30
C PHE A 18 1.93 6.88 3.93
N GLY A 19 0.89 7.36 3.24
CA GLY A 19 -0.36 6.59 3.17
C GLY A 19 -1.07 6.56 4.52
N ASN A 20 -0.97 7.67 5.26
CA ASN A 20 -1.43 7.77 6.63
C ASN A 20 -2.94 8.05 6.64
N TYR A 21 -3.76 6.99 6.56
CA TYR A 21 -5.10 7.08 7.14
C TYR A 21 -4.91 7.22 8.64
N LYS A 22 -5.64 8.16 9.27
CA LYS A 22 -5.57 8.48 10.70
C LYS A 22 -5.62 7.24 11.63
N ASN A 23 -6.11 6.10 11.13
CA ASN A 23 -6.35 4.86 11.88
C ASN A 23 -5.52 3.65 11.41
N TYR A 24 -4.61 3.77 10.42
CA TYR A 24 -4.01 2.58 9.77
C TYR A 24 -2.93 1.86 10.61
N TYR A 25 -2.22 2.55 11.49
CA TYR A 25 -1.08 1.99 12.24
C TYR A 25 -1.32 1.84 13.75
N GLY A 26 -2.55 1.60 14.20
CA GLY A 26 -2.86 1.39 15.63
C GLY A 26 -2.06 0.25 16.28
N TYR A 27 -1.53 -0.69 15.50
CA TYR A 27 -0.74 -1.83 15.97
C TYR A 27 0.77 -1.54 16.15
N ARG A 28 1.26 -0.36 15.76
CA ARG A 28 2.70 0.00 15.88
C ARG A 28 3.08 0.64 17.21
N GLN A 29 2.13 0.89 18.11
CA GLN A 29 2.42 1.48 19.40
C GLN A 29 2.35 0.42 20.52
N LYS A 30 3.54 -0.13 20.81
CA LYS A 30 3.95 -0.96 21.95
C LYS A 30 3.42 -2.40 22.03
N SER A 31 4.31 -3.36 21.82
CA SER A 31 4.71 -4.40 22.81
C SER A 31 5.51 -5.52 22.12
N PHE A 32 6.20 -6.35 22.92
CA PHE A 32 6.85 -7.61 22.54
C PHE A 32 5.97 -8.55 21.68
N ALA A 33 4.65 -8.32 21.68
CA ALA A 33 3.70 -9.01 20.82
C ALA A 33 3.91 -8.72 19.33
N ALA A 34 4.47 -7.58 18.91
CA ALA A 34 4.65 -7.28 17.48
C ALA A 34 5.67 -8.22 16.81
N GLU A 35 6.78 -8.50 17.49
CA GLU A 35 7.79 -9.47 17.02
C GLU A 35 7.23 -10.89 17.04
N ALA A 36 6.60 -11.29 18.16
CA ALA A 36 5.96 -12.60 18.27
C ALA A 36 4.78 -12.79 17.29
N PHE A 37 4.06 -11.72 16.95
CA PHE A 37 2.94 -11.72 16.00
C PHE A 37 3.44 -11.69 14.55
N LEU A 38 4.57 -11.02 14.26
CA LEU A 38 5.25 -11.15 12.98
C LEU A 38 5.72 -12.59 12.79
N GLU A 39 6.36 -13.18 13.80
CA GLU A 39 6.78 -14.59 13.80
C GLU A 39 5.57 -15.54 13.71
N LEU A 40 4.46 -15.28 14.42
CA LEU A 40 3.25 -16.10 14.36
C LEU A 40 2.58 -16.06 12.98
N ILE A 41 2.45 -14.87 12.37
CA ILE A 41 1.98 -14.70 10.99
C ILE A 41 2.93 -15.40 10.02
N LEU A 42 4.23 -15.46 10.32
CA LEU A 42 5.23 -16.04 9.44
C LEU A 42 5.53 -17.52 9.72
N ILE A 43 5.02 -18.17 10.77
CA ILE A 43 5.41 -19.55 11.11
C ILE A 43 4.24 -20.56 11.06
N LEU A 44 3.00 -20.18 11.39
CA LEU A 44 1.87 -21.13 11.50
C LEU A 44 0.75 -20.89 10.46
N GLY A 45 0.97 -21.28 9.20
CA GLY A 45 -0.08 -21.24 8.17
C GLY A 45 -0.66 -19.85 7.94
N GLY A 46 0.14 -18.80 8.15
CA GLY A 46 -0.32 -17.43 8.12
C GLY A 46 -0.78 -16.99 6.74
N VAL A 47 -1.75 -16.08 6.77
CA VAL A 47 -2.37 -15.50 5.58
C VAL A 47 -2.00 -14.02 5.50
N LEU A 48 -1.43 -13.59 4.38
CA LEU A 48 -1.13 -12.20 4.08
C LEU A 48 -2.08 -11.70 3.00
N VAL A 49 -2.91 -10.71 3.33
CA VAL A 49 -3.73 -9.98 2.36
C VAL A 49 -2.99 -8.71 1.95
N LEU A 50 -2.69 -8.59 0.65
CA LEU A 50 -1.89 -7.53 0.08
C LEU A 50 -2.63 -6.81 -1.05
N GLU A 51 -2.73 -5.49 -0.96
CA GLU A 51 -3.19 -4.62 -2.04
C GLU A 51 -1.99 -3.81 -2.58
N PRO A 52 -1.23 -4.31 -3.56
CA PRO A 52 -0.04 -3.62 -4.04
C PRO A 52 -0.42 -2.33 -4.78
N GLN A 53 0.22 -1.21 -4.42
CA GLN A 53 0.08 0.03 -5.18
C GLN A 53 0.92 -0.03 -6.46
N PRO A 54 0.44 0.49 -7.60
CA PRO A 54 1.22 0.53 -8.83
C PRO A 54 2.42 1.47 -8.68
N TRP A 55 3.53 1.18 -9.36
CA TRP A 55 4.75 2.01 -9.32
C TRP A 55 4.47 3.48 -9.63
N LYS A 56 3.55 3.76 -10.55
CA LYS A 56 3.13 5.11 -10.91
C LYS A 56 2.66 5.94 -9.71
N SER A 57 2.03 5.30 -8.71
CA SER A 57 1.63 5.96 -7.47
C SER A 57 2.85 6.45 -6.68
N TYR A 58 3.92 5.66 -6.61
CA TYR A 58 5.18 6.06 -5.98
C TYR A 58 5.82 7.22 -6.75
N GLU A 59 5.89 7.14 -8.08
CA GLU A 59 6.46 8.21 -8.92
C GLU A 59 5.76 9.55 -8.75
N ASN A 60 4.43 9.53 -8.72
CA ASN A 60 3.62 10.74 -8.59
C ASN A 60 3.75 11.37 -7.19
N ASN A 61 3.99 10.56 -6.16
CA ASN A 61 4.02 11.01 -4.77
C ASN A 61 5.45 11.17 -4.20
N ARG A 62 6.51 10.84 -4.94
CA ARG A 62 7.89 10.88 -4.41
C ARG A 62 8.37 12.27 -3.96
N LEU A 63 7.75 13.35 -4.45
CA LEU A 63 8.15 14.74 -4.14
C LEU A 63 7.23 15.42 -3.12
N VAL A 64 6.28 14.69 -2.51
CA VAL A 64 5.35 15.33 -1.56
C VAL A 64 6.02 15.74 -0.25
N SER A 65 7.16 15.13 0.08
CA SER A 65 8.05 15.51 1.18
C SER A 65 9.50 15.06 0.93
N GLU A 66 10.42 15.61 1.73
CA GLU A 66 11.81 15.15 1.77
C GLU A 66 11.92 13.66 2.13
N THR A 67 11.14 13.19 3.11
CA THR A 67 11.14 11.78 3.50
C THR A 67 10.67 10.87 2.35
N THR A 68 9.62 11.25 1.62
CA THR A 68 9.18 10.45 0.45
C THR A 68 10.20 10.46 -0.67
N ALA A 69 10.96 11.55 -0.83
CA ALA A 69 12.01 11.62 -1.84
C ALA A 69 13.19 10.71 -1.48
N MET A 70 13.61 10.72 -0.21
CA MET A 70 14.65 9.82 0.30
C MET A 70 14.21 8.36 0.22
N ASN A 71 13.00 8.04 0.71
CA ASN A 71 12.46 6.69 0.65
C ASN A 71 12.34 6.20 -0.78
N TYR A 72 11.85 7.03 -1.71
CA TYR A 72 11.73 6.65 -3.12
C TYR A 72 13.09 6.28 -3.74
N ARG A 73 14.15 7.03 -3.40
CA ARG A 73 15.52 6.76 -3.86
C ARG A 73 16.11 5.46 -3.28
N SER A 74 15.68 5.07 -2.08
CA SER A 74 16.15 3.85 -1.43
C SER A 74 15.33 2.60 -1.75
N ILE A 75 14.25 2.70 -2.53
CA ILE A 75 13.46 1.53 -2.94
C ILE A 75 14.30 0.61 -3.82
N LEU A 76 14.63 -0.56 -3.29
CA LEU A 76 15.31 -1.64 -4.01
C LEU A 76 14.32 -2.55 -4.75
N PHE A 77 13.20 -2.87 -4.11
CA PHE A 77 12.20 -3.80 -4.64
C PHE A 77 10.91 -3.08 -5.00
N ARG A 78 10.56 -3.12 -6.29
CA ARG A 78 9.33 -2.51 -6.81
C ARG A 78 8.12 -3.44 -6.60
N PRO A 79 6.88 -2.93 -6.65
CA PRO A 79 5.67 -3.74 -6.48
C PRO A 79 5.59 -4.98 -7.37
N ALA A 80 6.12 -4.90 -8.60
CA ALA A 80 6.17 -6.04 -9.52
C ALA A 80 7.01 -7.24 -9.01
N LYS A 81 7.91 -7.01 -8.04
CA LYS A 81 8.75 -8.05 -7.43
C LYS A 81 8.16 -8.63 -6.15
N PHE A 82 7.06 -8.08 -5.63
CA PHE A 82 6.51 -8.50 -4.35
C PHE A 82 6.10 -9.97 -4.35
N GLN A 83 5.36 -10.41 -5.38
CA GLN A 83 4.90 -11.79 -5.46
C GLN A 83 6.08 -12.80 -5.50
N GLU A 84 7.10 -12.54 -6.32
CA GLU A 84 8.32 -13.34 -6.39
C GLU A 84 9.02 -13.43 -5.03
N ILE A 85 9.25 -12.30 -4.36
CA ILE A 85 9.91 -12.28 -3.05
C ILE A 85 9.08 -13.02 -2.00
N LEU A 86 7.76 -12.81 -1.98
CA LEU A 86 6.87 -13.44 -1.00
C LEU A 86 6.84 -14.96 -1.17
N LEU A 87 6.76 -15.45 -2.41
CA LEU A 87 6.75 -16.89 -2.69
C LEU A 87 8.14 -17.51 -2.49
N ASP A 88 9.17 -16.94 -3.12
CA ASP A 88 10.48 -17.61 -3.25
C ASP A 88 11.42 -17.34 -2.07
N LYS A 89 11.32 -16.17 -1.41
CA LYS A 89 12.26 -15.75 -0.36
C LYS A 89 11.64 -15.79 1.04
N ILE A 90 10.38 -15.39 1.18
CA ILE A 90 9.68 -15.38 2.47
C ILE A 90 9.00 -16.74 2.76
N GLY A 91 8.76 -17.53 1.72
CA GLY A 91 8.28 -18.90 1.82
C GLY A 91 6.76 -19.04 1.88
N PHE A 92 6.01 -18.09 1.32
CA PHE A 92 4.59 -18.32 1.03
C PHE A 92 4.47 -19.38 -0.08
N ARG A 93 3.49 -20.27 0.04
CA ARG A 93 3.31 -21.42 -0.86
C ARG A 93 2.27 -21.19 -1.94
N LYS A 94 1.32 -20.29 -1.68
CA LYS A 94 0.21 -20.00 -2.61
C LYS A 94 -0.10 -18.52 -2.62
N VAL A 95 -0.52 -18.01 -3.78
CA VAL A 95 -1.14 -16.69 -3.94
C VAL A 95 -2.45 -16.83 -4.71
N GLU A 96 -3.47 -16.09 -4.31
CA GLU A 96 -4.77 -15.98 -4.97
C GLU A 96 -5.09 -14.52 -5.26
N ASP A 97 -5.62 -14.22 -6.45
CA ASP A 97 -6.19 -12.92 -6.76
C ASP A 97 -7.70 -12.96 -6.49
N ILE A 98 -8.15 -12.27 -5.44
CA ILE A 98 -9.55 -12.27 -5.02
C ILE A 98 -10.32 -11.05 -5.54
N THR A 99 -9.71 -10.21 -6.37
CA THR A 99 -10.25 -8.92 -6.79
C THR A 99 -11.61 -9.06 -7.47
N SER A 100 -11.79 -10.09 -8.29
CA SER A 100 -13.05 -10.36 -8.99
C SER A 100 -14.21 -10.76 -8.06
N HIS A 101 -13.92 -11.20 -6.84
CA HIS A 101 -14.94 -11.57 -5.85
C HIS A 101 -15.46 -10.37 -5.05
N LEU A 102 -14.86 -9.18 -5.26
CA LEU A 102 -15.19 -7.98 -4.52
C LEU A 102 -16.10 -7.06 -5.35
N SER A 103 -17.37 -6.94 -4.93
CA SER A 103 -18.32 -5.99 -5.50
C SER A 103 -18.23 -4.63 -4.79
N GLY A 104 -18.14 -3.52 -5.56
CA GLY A 104 -18.24 -2.16 -5.00
C GLY A 104 -16.98 -1.29 -5.09
N SER A 105 -16.04 -1.58 -5.99
CA SER A 105 -14.89 -0.70 -6.19
C SER A 105 -15.33 0.68 -6.70
N LYS A 106 -14.81 1.74 -6.08
CA LYS A 106 -15.01 3.10 -6.57
C LYS A 106 -14.23 3.27 -7.86
N ALA A 107 -14.83 3.92 -8.86
CA ALA A 107 -14.15 4.24 -10.12
C ALA A 107 -12.78 4.88 -9.85
N GLY A 108 -11.72 4.32 -10.44
CA GLY A 108 -10.32 4.74 -10.23
C GLY A 108 -9.56 4.00 -9.12
N PHE A 109 -10.20 3.08 -8.38
CA PHE A 109 -9.57 2.22 -7.38
C PHE A 109 -9.71 0.73 -7.77
N ASN A 110 -9.19 0.39 -8.95
CA ASN A 110 -9.16 -1.00 -9.44
C ASN A 110 -7.77 -1.62 -9.20
N ARG A 111 -7.39 -1.77 -7.94
CA ARG A 111 -6.13 -2.43 -7.56
C ARG A 111 -6.39 -3.87 -7.19
N PRO A 112 -5.46 -4.78 -7.50
CA PRO A 112 -5.63 -6.17 -7.15
C PRO A 112 -5.57 -6.35 -5.63
N ILE A 113 -6.35 -7.29 -5.12
CA ILE A 113 -6.24 -7.80 -3.75
C ILE A 113 -5.75 -9.24 -3.83
N LEU A 114 -4.53 -9.44 -3.33
CA LEU A 114 -3.84 -10.72 -3.37
C LEU A 114 -3.84 -11.34 -1.98
N VAL A 115 -4.08 -12.64 -1.90
CA VAL A 115 -4.03 -13.41 -0.66
C VAL A 115 -2.91 -14.43 -0.75
N PHE A 116 -1.93 -14.35 0.12
CA PHE A 116 -0.80 -15.28 0.20
C PHE A 116 -0.97 -16.24 1.38
N HIS A 117 -0.73 -17.53 1.18
CA HIS A 117 -0.79 -18.57 2.20
C HIS A 117 0.57 -19.23 2.39
N LYS A 118 1.01 -19.38 3.64
CA LYS A 118 2.32 -19.96 3.99
C LYS A 118 2.29 -21.48 4.21
#